data_AF-A0A925I379-F1
#
_entry.id   AF-A0A925I379-F1
#
_cell.length_a   1.000
_cell.length_b   1.000
_cell.length_c   1.000
_cell.angle_alpha   90.00
_cell.angle_beta   90.00
_cell.angle_gamma   90.00
#
_symmetry.space_group_name_H-M   'P 1'
#
loop_
_entity.id
_entity.type
_entity.pdbx_description
1 polymer ?
#
loop_
_entity_poly.entity_id
_entity_poly.type
_entity_poly.pdbx_seq_one_letter_code
_entity_poly.pdbx_strand_id
1 'polypeptide(L)' 'MSSPAFIAAPETLHPSLWLASQLARSSARCIDTGFAALSAQLPGGGWPGGALIELLLQQPGIG' A
#
# COMPACT_ATOMS: atom_id res chain seq x y z
N MET A 1 16.58 12.40 36.91
CA MET A 1 16.68 12.23 35.44
C MET A 1 15.52 11.33 35.02
N SER A 2 14.43 11.90 34.52
CA SER A 2 13.24 11.12 34.12
C SER A 2 13.55 10.31 32.87
N SER A 3 13.37 9.00 32.95
CA SER A 3 13.37 8.11 31.80
C SER A 3 12.23 8.52 30.85
N PRO A 4 12.44 8.62 29.52
CA PRO A 4 11.33 8.79 28.61
C PRO A 4 10.40 7.59 28.77
N ALA A 5 9.12 7.85 29.02
CA ALA A 5 8.10 6.81 28.98
C ALA A 5 8.22 6.09 27.64
N PHE A 6 8.39 4.76 27.68
CA PHE A 6 8.46 3.92 26.50
C PHE A 6 7.19 4.15 25.68
N ILE A 7 7.30 4.89 24.58
CA ILE A 7 6.22 4.97 23.60
C ILE A 7 6.05 3.54 23.11
N ALA A 8 4.91 2.93 23.41
CA ALA A 8 4.57 1.60 22.91
C ALA A 8 4.79 1.59 21.39
N ALA A 9 5.44 0.54 20.89
CA ALA A 9 5.72 0.42 19.47
C ALA A 9 4.39 0.54 18.70
N PRO A 10 4.29 1.40 17.67
CA PRO A 10 3.00 1.77 17.06
C PRO A 10 2.23 0.54 16.53
N GLU A 11 2.93 -0.51 16.11
CA GLU A 11 2.35 -1.80 15.71
C GLU A 11 1.51 -2.49 16.80
N THR A 12 1.71 -2.19 18.09
CA THR A 12 0.95 -2.79 19.19
C THR A 12 -0.36 -2.07 19.49
N LEU A 13 -0.62 -0.92 18.86
CA LEU A 13 -1.79 -0.09 19.15
C LEU A 13 -3.08 -0.68 18.59
N HIS A 14 -3.08 -1.16 17.35
CA HIS A 14 -4.23 -1.81 16.72
C HIS A 14 -3.83 -2.55 15.44
N PRO A 15 -4.35 -3.77 15.17
CA PRO A 15 -4.00 -4.54 13.96
C PRO A 15 -4.38 -3.85 12.64
N SER A 16 -5.37 -2.95 12.65
CA SER A 16 -5.76 -2.15 11.47
C SER A 16 -4.98 -0.85 11.30
N LEU A 17 -4.01 -0.56 12.17
CA LEU A 17 -3.19 0.64 12.02
C LEU A 17 -2.27 0.47 10.79
N TRP A 18 -2.35 1.41 9.86
CA TRP A 18 -1.41 1.47 8.74
C TRP A 18 -0.16 2.24 9.15
N LEU A 19 1.01 1.62 9.00
CA LEU A 19 2.31 2.23 9.25
C LEU A 19 2.92 2.73 7.94
N ALA A 20 3.60 3.88 7.96
CA ALA A 20 4.22 4.46 6.75
C ALA A 20 5.27 3.55 6.09
N SER A 21 5.91 2.67 6.86
CA SER A 21 6.88 1.68 6.36
C SER A 21 6.23 0.46 5.71
N GLN A 22 4.91 0.31 5.82
CA GLN A 22 4.18 -0.83 5.29
C GLN A 22 3.45 -0.43 4.02
N LEU A 23 3.51 -1.29 3.00
CA LEU A 23 2.55 -1.19 1.92
C LEU A 23 1.15 -1.53 2.44
N ALA A 24 0.17 -0.72 2.08
CA ALA A 24 -1.22 -0.99 2.39
C ALA A 24 -1.61 -2.34 1.76
N ARG A 25 -2.14 -3.24 2.58
CA ARG A 25 -2.65 -4.54 2.14
C ARG A 25 -4.17 -4.48 2.18
N SER A 26 -4.78 -4.29 1.02
CA SER A 26 -6.23 -4.45 0.88
C SER A 26 -6.54 -5.92 0.58
N SER A 27 -7.52 -6.49 1.27
CA SER A 27 -8.05 -7.83 0.97
C SER A 27 -9.06 -7.81 -0.18
N ALA A 28 -9.24 -6.68 -0.86
CA ALA A 28 -10.20 -6.55 -1.96
C ALA A 28 -9.79 -7.40 -3.17
N ARG A 29 -10.80 -7.90 -3.90
CA ARG A 29 -10.58 -8.59 -5.17
C ARG A 29 -9.84 -7.67 -6.13
N CYS A 30 -8.75 -8.18 -6.68
CA CYS A 30 -7.98 -7.46 -7.70
C CYS A 30 -8.54 -7.75 -9.11
N ILE A 31 -8.45 -6.76 -9.98
CA ILE A 31 -8.76 -6.80 -11.40
C ILE A 31 -7.44 -6.85 -12.18
N ASP A 32 -7.37 -7.61 -13.28
CA ASP A 32 -6.17 -7.69 -14.11
C ASP A 32 -5.77 -6.29 -14.62
N THR A 33 -4.46 -6.03 -14.65
CA THR A 33 -3.91 -4.79 -15.21
C THR A 33 -3.80 -4.81 -16.73
N GLY A 34 -3.84 -6.00 -17.35
CA GLY A 34 -3.51 -6.20 -18.76
C GLY A 34 -2.01 -6.27 -19.04
N PHE A 35 -1.17 -6.05 -18.02
CA PHE A 35 0.30 -6.08 -18.11
C PHE A 35 0.88 -6.99 -17.02
N ALA A 36 1.27 -8.21 -17.39
CA ALA A 36 1.77 -9.21 -16.44
C ALA A 36 2.93 -8.70 -15.55
N ALA A 37 3.84 -7.91 -16.13
CA ALA A 37 4.96 -7.32 -15.41
C ALA A 37 4.50 -6.34 -14.30
N LEU A 38 3.46 -5.54 -14.57
CA LEU A 38 2.89 -4.61 -13.59
C LEU A 38 2.10 -5.35 -12.52
N SER A 39 1.27 -6.33 -12.92
CA SER A 39 0.52 -7.18 -11.99
C SER A 39 1.43 -7.81 -10.93
N ALA A 40 2.64 -8.25 -11.31
CA ALA A 40 3.62 -8.83 -10.38
C ALA A 40 4.17 -7.84 -9.32
N GLN A 41 4.08 -6.52 -9.58
CA GLN A 41 4.53 -5.48 -8.64
C GLN A 41 3.43 -5.01 -7.69
N LEU A 42 2.16 -5.25 -8.01
CA LEU A 42 1.03 -4.80 -7.21
C LEU A 42 0.68 -5.82 -6.11
N PRO A 43 0.43 -5.36 -4.86
CA PRO A 43 -0.11 -6.23 -3.82
C PRO A 43 -1.42 -6.90 -4.29
N GLY A 44 -1.46 -8.23 -4.27
CA GLY A 44 -2.63 -9.00 -4.73
C GLY A 44 -2.69 -9.26 -6.24
N GLY A 45 -1.71 -8.80 -7.03
CA GLY A 45 -1.58 -9.19 -8.42
C GLY A 45 -2.40 -8.36 -9.43
N GLY A 46 -2.94 -7.21 -9.03
CA GLY A 46 -3.75 -6.38 -9.91
C GLY A 46 -4.30 -5.11 -9.26
N TRP A 47 -5.25 -4.46 -9.94
CA TRP A 47 -5.92 -3.25 -9.45
C TRP A 47 -6.94 -3.59 -8.35
N PRO A 48 -6.84 -3.02 -7.15
CA PRO A 48 -7.82 -3.27 -6.09
C PRO A 48 -9.18 -2.68 -6.46
N GLY A 49 -10.25 -3.48 -6.38
CA GLY A 49 -11.60 -2.99 -6.58
C GLY A 49 -12.06 -2.00 -5.50
N GLY A 50 -12.86 -1.02 -5.87
CA GLY A 50 -13.43 -0.02 -4.94
C GLY A 50 -12.42 1.02 -4.43
N ALA A 51 -11.25 1.14 -5.07
CA ALA A 51 -10.23 2.13 -4.76
C ALA A 51 -10.01 3.07 -5.95
N LEU A 52 -9.58 4.31 -5.67
CA LEU A 52 -9.05 5.23 -6.67
C LEU A 52 -7.56 4.94 -6.86
N ILE A 53 -7.13 4.84 -8.12
CA ILE A 53 -5.74 4.65 -8.50
C ILE A 53 -5.29 5.87 -9.30
N GLU A 54 -4.20 6.49 -8.86
CA GLU A 54 -3.51 7.57 -9.58
C GLU A 54 -2.12 7.07 -9.99
N LEU A 55 -1.79 7.20 -11.28
CA LEU A 55 -0.47 6.84 -11.82
C LEU A 55 0.34 8.10 -12.07
N LEU A 56 1.40 8.29 -11.28
CA LEU A 56 2.36 9.37 -11.50
C LEU A 56 3.36 8.94 -12.57
N LEU A 57 3.22 9.51 -13.77
CA LEU A 57 4.10 9.24 -14.89
C LEU A 57 5.30 10.18 -14.88
N GLN A 58 6.43 9.69 -15.39
CA GLN A 58 7.65 10.50 -15.51
C GLN A 58 7.49 11.69 -16.48
N GLN A 59 6.72 11.50 -17.55
CA GLN A 59 6.47 12.51 -18.57
C GLN A 59 5.14 12.22 -19.31
N PRO A 60 4.52 13.22 -19.95
CA PRO A 60 3.33 13.00 -20.78
C PRO A 60 3.64 12.16 -22.04
N GLY A 61 2.64 11.45 -22.55
CA GLY A 61 2.71 10.74 -23.84
C GLY A 61 3.44 9.39 -23.84
N ILE A 62 3.59 8.74 -22.67
CA ILE A 62 4.25 7.42 -22.52
C ILE A 62 3.26 6.25 -22.32
N GLY A 63 1.97 6.50 -22.55
CA GLY A 63 0.90 5.50 -22.45
C GLY A 63 0.52 5.00 -23.82
#